data_AF-A0A945SFP2-F1
#
_entry.id   AF-A0A945SFP2-F1
#
_cell.length_a   1.000
_cell.length_b   1.000
_cell.length_c   1.000
_cell.angle_alpha   90.00
_cell.angle_beta   90.00
_cell.angle_gamma   90.00
#
_symmetry.space_group_name_H-M   'P 1'
#
loop_
_entity.id
_entity.type
_entity.pdbx_description
1 polymer ?
#
loop_
_entity_poly.entity_id
_entity_poly.type
_entity_poly.pdbx_seq_one_letter_code
_entity_poly.pdbx_strand_id
1 'polypeptide(L)'
;DFINRSFDKNGNPKVIVGRLKKEFTNSISNAVSYSKSKLDITYDEVFLINNETYYCSELIYEAFLNDSIFELKPMTFLHPKTKDTLKVWKEYYSDLNTNIPEGNPGINPGIMSLSNKIEMVHFYGIPDGLNN
;
A
#
# COMPACT_ATOMS: atom_id res chain seq x y z
N ASP A 1 -10.60 7.64 16.97
CA ASP A 1 -11.02 6.85 15.79
C ASP A 1 -10.04 6.94 14.64
N PHE A 2 -9.94 5.87 13.84
CA PHE A 2 -9.11 5.81 12.63
C PHE A 2 -9.55 6.82 11.56
N ILE A 3 -10.86 6.91 11.31
CA ILE A 3 -11.43 7.75 10.26
C ILE A 3 -11.14 9.23 10.50
N ASN A 4 -11.13 9.69 11.76
CA ASN A 4 -11.00 11.10 12.11
C ASN A 4 -9.55 11.57 12.32
N ARG A 5 -8.57 10.94 11.65
CA ARG A 5 -7.14 11.27 11.78
C ARG A 5 -6.63 12.30 10.77
N SER A 6 -7.35 12.50 9.66
CA SER A 6 -6.98 13.45 8.61
C SER A 6 -8.23 13.93 7.89
N PHE A 7 -8.31 15.24 7.62
CA PHE A 7 -9.49 15.88 7.04
C PHE A 7 -9.13 16.70 5.81
N ASP A 8 -9.99 16.65 4.80
CA ASP A 8 -9.92 17.54 3.63
C ASP A 8 -10.31 18.99 4.01
N LYS A 9 -10.25 19.89 3.01
CA LYS A 9 -10.57 21.32 3.19
C LYS A 9 -12.01 21.59 3.67
N ASN A 10 -12.92 20.63 3.52
CA ASN A 10 -14.32 20.73 3.93
C ASN A 10 -14.57 20.08 5.30
N GLY A 11 -13.52 19.58 5.97
CA GLY A 11 -13.63 18.88 7.25
C GLY A 11 -14.06 17.41 7.13
N ASN A 12 -14.01 16.82 5.92
CA ASN A 12 -14.37 15.42 5.74
C ASN A 12 -13.15 14.50 5.86
N PRO A 13 -13.29 13.28 6.42
CA PRO A 13 -12.19 12.32 6.52
C PRO A 13 -11.53 11.97 5.18
N LYS A 14 -10.20 12.04 5.09
CA LYS A 14 -9.44 11.63 3.88
C LYS A 14 -9.32 10.10 3.78
N VAL A 15 -10.46 9.42 3.61
CA VAL A 15 -10.55 7.95 3.53
C VAL A 15 -11.33 7.56 2.27
N ILE A 16 -10.79 6.61 1.51
CA ILE A 16 -11.46 5.99 0.37
C ILE A 16 -11.54 4.48 0.61
N VAL A 17 -12.67 3.88 0.27
CA VAL A 17 -12.92 2.45 0.43
C VAL A 17 -12.96 1.77 -0.93
N GLY A 18 -12.04 0.83 -1.14
CA GLY A 18 -12.07 -0.13 -2.23
C GLY A 18 -12.68 -1.45 -1.79
N ARG A 19 -13.36 -2.14 -2.70
CA ARG A 19 -13.93 -3.48 -2.50
C ARG A 19 -13.55 -4.37 -3.68
N LEU A 20 -13.32 -5.65 -3.42
CA LEU A 20 -13.18 -6.64 -4.48
C LEU A 20 -14.46 -6.74 -5.30
N LYS A 21 -14.33 -6.77 -6.63
CA LYS A 21 -15.45 -7.10 -7.51
C LYS A 21 -15.99 -8.49 -7.20
N LYS A 22 -17.28 -8.69 -7.45
CA LYS A 22 -18.04 -9.89 -7.05
C LYS A 22 -17.35 -11.18 -7.49
N GLU A 23 -16.80 -11.22 -8.69
CA GLU A 23 -16.11 -12.38 -9.27
C GLU A 23 -14.83 -12.80 -8.52
N PHE A 24 -14.24 -11.91 -7.70
CA PHE A 24 -13.03 -12.18 -6.91
C PHE A 24 -13.30 -12.38 -5.41
N THR A 25 -14.58 -12.41 -5.00
CA THR A 25 -14.93 -12.50 -3.56
C THR A 25 -14.55 -13.84 -2.92
N ASN A 26 -14.36 -14.90 -3.70
CA ASN A 26 -13.90 -16.20 -3.21
C ASN A 26 -12.53 -16.14 -2.52
N SER A 27 -11.71 -15.15 -2.88
CA SER A 27 -10.38 -14.92 -2.30
C SER A 27 -10.41 -14.42 -0.85
N ILE A 28 -11.54 -13.85 -0.41
CA ILE A 28 -11.63 -13.12 0.87
C ILE A 28 -11.37 -14.04 2.06
N SER A 29 -11.92 -15.26 2.08
CA SER A 29 -11.78 -16.16 3.22
C SER A 29 -10.32 -16.56 3.44
N ASN A 30 -9.60 -16.84 2.36
CA ASN A 30 -8.18 -17.19 2.40
C ASN A 30 -7.35 -15.98 2.81
N ALA A 31 -7.62 -14.80 2.25
CA ALA A 31 -6.92 -13.57 2.61
C ALA A 31 -7.09 -13.21 4.09
N VAL A 32 -8.31 -13.31 4.64
CA VAL A 32 -8.56 -13.07 6.07
C VAL A 32 -7.81 -14.08 6.94
N SER A 33 -7.81 -15.36 6.56
CA SER A 33 -7.09 -16.41 7.29
C SER A 33 -5.58 -16.17 7.27
N TYR A 34 -5.05 -15.80 6.09
CA TYR A 34 -3.65 -15.43 5.93
C TYR A 34 -3.28 -14.23 6.81
N SER A 35 -3.99 -13.11 6.70
CA SER A 35 -3.68 -11.90 7.47
C SER A 35 -3.73 -12.15 8.98
N LYS A 36 -4.66 -12.97 9.46
CA LYS A 36 -4.72 -13.36 10.88
C LYS A 36 -3.52 -14.21 11.32
N SER A 37 -2.97 -15.05 10.43
CA SER A 37 -1.78 -15.84 10.73
C SER A 37 -0.50 -15.00 10.86
N LYS A 38 -0.55 -13.72 10.44
CA LYS A 38 0.55 -12.77 10.46
C LYS A 38 0.44 -11.73 11.57
N LEU A 39 -0.47 -11.93 12.53
CA LEU A 39 -0.53 -11.10 13.73
C LEU A 39 0.79 -11.18 14.50
N ASP A 40 1.13 -10.08 15.17
CA ASP A 40 2.33 -9.91 15.98
C ASP A 40 3.68 -9.99 15.24
N ILE A 41 3.66 -10.09 13.90
CA ILE A 41 4.89 -9.97 13.10
C ILE A 41 5.36 -8.51 13.10
N THR A 42 6.68 -8.33 13.19
CA THR A 42 7.34 -7.03 13.16
C THR A 42 7.04 -6.27 11.87
N TYR A 43 6.85 -4.96 12.00
CA TYR A 43 6.66 -4.07 10.86
C TYR A 43 7.95 -3.96 10.04
N ASP A 44 7.82 -4.00 8.72
CA ASP A 44 8.93 -3.81 7.80
C ASP A 44 9.19 -2.32 7.54
N GLU A 45 10.29 -1.81 8.09
CA GLU A 45 10.76 -0.43 7.88
C GLU A 45 11.58 -0.28 6.60
N VAL A 46 12.02 -1.37 5.96
CA VAL A 46 12.87 -1.32 4.75
C VAL A 46 12.04 -1.47 3.47
N PHE A 47 10.80 -1.92 3.59
CA PHE A 47 9.85 -2.15 2.49
C PHE A 47 10.38 -3.17 1.45
N LEU A 48 10.98 -4.25 1.93
CA LEU A 48 11.51 -5.34 1.12
C LEU A 48 10.61 -6.57 1.21
N ILE A 49 10.17 -7.07 0.05
CA ILE A 49 9.42 -8.32 -0.03
C ILE A 49 10.29 -9.51 0.42
N ASN A 50 9.69 -10.46 1.14
CA ASN A 50 10.33 -11.71 1.60
C ASN A 50 11.46 -11.52 2.63
N ASN A 51 11.38 -10.52 3.51
CA ASN A 51 12.37 -10.29 4.58
C ASN A 51 11.89 -10.73 5.98
N GLU A 52 10.84 -11.55 6.05
CA GLU A 52 10.20 -12.06 7.29
C GLU A 52 9.50 -11.00 8.15
N THR A 53 9.46 -9.75 7.70
CA THR A 53 8.67 -8.66 8.28
C THR A 53 7.61 -8.21 7.28
N TYR A 54 6.65 -7.39 7.72
CA TYR A 54 5.56 -6.95 6.85
C TYR A 54 5.31 -5.46 6.93
N TYR A 55 5.24 -4.81 5.77
CA TYR A 55 4.60 -3.50 5.67
C TYR A 55 3.17 -3.62 5.14
N CYS A 56 2.40 -2.54 5.27
CA CYS A 56 0.94 -2.59 5.17
C CYS A 56 0.40 -3.19 3.87
N SER A 57 0.95 -2.79 2.72
CA SER A 57 0.52 -3.29 1.41
C SER A 57 1.17 -4.61 1.02
N GLU A 58 2.33 -4.98 1.56
CA GLU A 58 2.88 -6.33 1.35
C GLU A 58 1.98 -7.39 1.98
N LEU A 59 1.54 -7.19 3.22
CA LEU A 59 0.63 -8.12 3.90
C LEU A 59 -0.64 -8.37 3.07
N ILE A 60 -1.20 -7.32 2.48
CA ILE A 60 -2.40 -7.42 1.64
C ILE A 60 -2.07 -8.08 0.29
N TYR A 61 -0.91 -7.79 -0.30
CA TYR A 61 -0.47 -8.47 -1.53
C TYR A 61 -0.36 -9.98 -1.31
N GLU A 62 0.34 -10.41 -0.25
CA GLU A 62 0.53 -11.82 0.03
C GLU A 62 -0.77 -12.54 0.43
N ALA A 63 -1.65 -11.87 1.18
CA ALA A 63 -2.96 -12.41 1.53
C ALA A 63 -3.80 -12.78 0.29
N PHE A 64 -3.58 -12.10 -0.83
CA PHE A 64 -4.29 -12.30 -2.08
C PHE A 64 -3.41 -12.90 -3.20
N LEU A 65 -2.24 -13.45 -2.85
CA LEU A 65 -1.25 -13.92 -3.83
C LEU A 65 -1.80 -15.02 -4.74
N ASN A 66 -2.55 -15.98 -4.17
CA ASN A 66 -3.07 -17.15 -4.91
C ASN A 66 -4.04 -16.78 -6.04
N ASP A 67 -4.76 -15.68 -5.90
CA ASP A 67 -5.75 -15.21 -6.89
C ASP A 67 -5.23 -14.02 -7.73
N SER A 68 -3.94 -13.72 -7.56
CA SER A 68 -3.21 -12.65 -8.25
C SER A 68 -3.95 -11.32 -8.25
N ILE A 69 -4.60 -10.95 -7.13
CA ILE A 69 -5.43 -9.74 -7.05
C ILE A 69 -4.61 -8.47 -7.31
N PHE A 70 -3.36 -8.51 -6.84
CA PHE A 70 -2.40 -7.43 -6.91
C PHE A 70 -1.10 -7.92 -7.54
N GLU A 71 -0.31 -6.98 -8.07
CA GLU A 71 0.94 -7.27 -8.75
C GLU A 71 2.03 -6.34 -8.22
N LEU A 72 3.20 -6.89 -7.93
CA LEU A 72 4.37 -6.09 -7.57
C LEU A 72 4.80 -5.22 -8.77
N LYS A 73 5.32 -4.04 -8.48
CA LYS A 73 5.93 -3.13 -9.44
C LYS A 73 7.31 -2.72 -8.95
N PRO A 74 8.24 -2.31 -9.83
CA PRO A 74 9.48 -1.69 -9.40
C PRO A 74 9.18 -0.48 -8.51
N MET A 75 9.72 -0.47 -7.31
CA MET A 75 9.61 0.66 -6.40
C MET A 75 10.39 1.85 -6.95
N THR A 76 9.87 3.04 -6.69
CA THR A 76 10.61 4.27 -6.98
C THR A 76 10.50 5.27 -5.85
N PHE A 77 11.65 5.83 -5.49
CA PHE A 77 11.87 6.85 -4.48
C PHE A 77 12.30 8.17 -5.13
N LEU A 78 12.24 8.22 -6.47
CA LEU A 78 12.66 9.35 -7.29
C LEU A 78 11.56 10.38 -7.42
N HIS A 79 11.96 11.65 -7.49
CA HIS A 79 11.05 12.72 -7.86
C HIS A 79 10.59 12.53 -9.31
N PRO A 80 9.28 12.60 -9.62
CA PRO A 80 8.75 12.24 -10.93
C PRO A 80 9.32 13.10 -12.07
N LYS A 81 9.67 14.37 -11.78
CA LYS A 81 10.26 15.32 -12.75
C LYS A 81 11.78 15.24 -12.86
N THR A 82 12.52 15.43 -11.76
CA THR A 82 14.00 15.51 -11.80
C THR A 82 14.67 14.14 -11.92
N LYS A 83 13.95 13.06 -11.57
CA LYS A 83 14.48 11.70 -11.47
C LYS A 83 15.57 11.52 -10.40
N ASP A 84 15.77 12.51 -9.54
CA ASP A 84 16.62 12.37 -8.35
C ASP A 84 15.84 11.74 -7.20
N THR A 85 16.52 10.94 -6.38
CA THR A 85 15.92 10.43 -5.13
C THR A 85 15.49 11.60 -4.24
N LEU A 86 14.25 11.53 -3.74
CA LEU A 86 13.71 12.53 -2.82
C LEU A 86 14.54 12.58 -1.53
N LYS A 87 14.77 13.81 -1.03
CA LYS A 87 15.58 14.06 0.17
C LYS A 87 15.08 13.26 1.39
N VAL A 88 13.76 13.22 1.60
CA VAL A 88 13.13 12.47 2.69
C VAL A 88 13.52 10.99 2.69
N TRP A 89 13.65 10.37 1.52
CA TRP A 89 14.05 8.97 1.41
C TRP A 89 15.55 8.79 1.62
N LYS A 90 16.38 9.73 1.16
CA LYS A 90 17.82 9.70 1.49
C LYS A 90 18.05 9.73 2.99
N GLU A 91 17.33 10.60 3.69
CA GLU A 91 17.43 10.74 5.15
C GLU A 91 16.91 9.48 5.86
N TYR A 92 15.70 9.02 5.53
CA TYR A 92 15.11 7.81 6.11
C TYR A 92 16.00 6.57 5.99
N TYR A 93 16.52 6.28 4.80
CA TYR A 93 17.37 5.10 4.58
C TYR A 93 18.78 5.27 5.16
N SER A 94 19.28 6.50 5.27
CA SER A 94 20.52 6.79 6.01
C SER A 94 20.35 6.47 7.50
N ASP A 95 19.23 6.84 8.12
CA ASP A 95 18.95 6.57 9.54
C ASP A 95 18.80 5.06 9.82
N LEU A 96 18.23 4.32 8.86
CA LEU A 96 18.15 2.85 8.90
C LEU A 96 19.49 2.15 8.61
N ASN A 97 20.52 2.88 8.20
CA ASN A 97 21.81 2.35 7.78
C ASN A 97 21.68 1.24 6.72
N THR A 98 20.81 1.46 5.72
CA THR A 98 20.55 0.50 4.64
C THR A 98 20.36 1.22 3.30
N ASN A 99 20.43 0.46 2.20
CA ASN A 99 20.29 1.03 0.86
C ASN A 99 18.82 1.28 0.53
N ILE A 100 18.56 2.36 -0.20
CA ILE A 100 17.25 2.62 -0.80
C ILE A 100 16.95 1.51 -1.82
N PRO A 101 15.83 0.78 -1.71
CA PRO A 101 15.50 -0.34 -2.60
C PRO A 101 14.88 0.15 -3.92
N GLU A 102 15.52 1.14 -4.56
CA GLU A 102 15.10 1.64 -5.87
C GLU A 102 15.10 0.51 -6.91
N GLY A 103 14.00 0.36 -7.64
CA GLY A 103 13.85 -0.67 -8.67
C GLY A 103 13.53 -2.07 -8.15
N ASN A 104 13.64 -2.33 -6.84
CA ASN A 104 13.23 -3.62 -6.28
C ASN A 104 11.71 -3.81 -6.41
N PRO A 105 11.21 -5.06 -6.48
CA PRO A 105 9.79 -5.35 -6.45
C PRO A 105 9.15 -4.85 -5.16
N GLY A 106 8.03 -4.15 -5.27
CA GLY A 106 7.22 -3.75 -4.14
C GLY A 106 5.81 -3.36 -4.56
N ILE A 107 5.02 -2.92 -3.60
CA ILE A 107 3.63 -2.50 -3.81
C ILE A 107 3.24 -1.42 -2.82
N ASN A 108 2.27 -0.58 -3.18
CA ASN A 108 1.73 0.47 -2.31
C ASN A 108 0.20 0.60 -2.50
N PRO A 109 -0.52 1.25 -1.55
CA PRO A 109 -1.98 1.42 -1.65
C PRO A 109 -2.43 2.15 -2.93
N GLY A 110 -1.62 3.07 -3.45
CA GLY A 110 -1.90 3.77 -4.70
C GLY A 110 -1.99 2.82 -5.89
N ILE A 111 -0.98 1.96 -6.08
CA ILE A 111 -1.00 0.94 -7.14
C ILE A 111 -2.12 -0.07 -6.93
N MET A 112 -2.35 -0.50 -5.69
CA MET A 112 -3.45 -1.43 -5.37
C MET A 112 -4.82 -0.88 -5.76
N SER A 113 -5.05 0.43 -5.57
CA SER A 113 -6.30 1.10 -5.94
C SER A 113 -6.57 1.10 -7.45
N LEU A 114 -5.54 0.89 -8.28
CA LEU A 114 -5.66 0.83 -9.74
C LEU A 114 -5.94 -0.58 -10.27
N SER A 115 -6.00 -1.60 -9.39
CA SER A 115 -6.32 -2.97 -9.81
C SER A 115 -7.69 -3.02 -10.47
N ASN A 116 -7.79 -3.64 -11.65
CA ASN A 116 -9.06 -3.85 -12.33
C ASN A 116 -9.99 -4.84 -11.59
N LYS A 117 -9.53 -5.43 -10.48
CA LYS A 117 -10.26 -6.34 -9.59
C LYS A 117 -10.88 -5.63 -8.38
N ILE A 118 -10.59 -4.34 -8.22
CA ILE A 118 -11.13 -3.47 -7.16
C ILE A 118 -12.14 -2.49 -7.76
N GLU A 119 -13.22 -2.23 -7.02
CA GLU A 119 -14.15 -1.15 -7.24
C GLU A 119 -14.08 -0.15 -6.08
N MET A 120 -14.05 1.14 -6.37
CA MET A 120 -14.13 2.17 -5.34
C MET A 120 -15.60 2.37 -4.97
N VAL A 121 -15.96 2.05 -3.72
CA VAL A 121 -17.36 1.97 -3.28
C VAL A 121 -17.77 3.10 -2.35
N HIS A 122 -16.79 3.83 -1.79
CA HIS A 122 -17.09 4.96 -0.93
C HIS A 122 -15.91 5.94 -0.83
N PHE A 123 -16.24 7.24 -0.77
CA PHE A 123 -15.30 8.34 -0.55
C PHE A 123 -15.82 9.14 0.62
N TYR A 124 -15.12 9.12 1.75
CA TYR A 124 -15.49 9.97 2.90
C TYR A 124 -15.09 11.42 2.66
N GLY A 125 -14.01 11.66 1.91
CA GLY A 125 -13.46 12.96 1.57
C GLY A 125 -12.45 12.81 0.44
N ILE A 126 -11.85 13.92 0.01
CA ILE A 126 -10.92 13.94 -1.13
C ILE A 126 -9.47 14.03 -0.63
N PRO A 127 -8.63 12.98 -0.82
CA PRO A 127 -7.22 13.05 -0.49
C PRO A 127 -6.47 14.06 -1.36
N ASP A 128 -5.39 14.61 -0.82
CA ASP A 128 -4.53 15.54 -1.55
C ASP A 128 -3.90 14.82 -2.76
N GLY A 129 -3.86 15.48 -3.92
CA GLY A 129 -3.29 14.92 -5.15
C GLY A 129 -4.22 14.02 -5.96
N LEU A 130 -5.46 13.77 -5.50
CA LEU A 130 -6.50 13.17 -6.32
C LEU A 130 -7.08 14.26 -7.24
N ASN A 131 -6.59 14.35 -8.48
CA ASN A 131 -7.16 15.26 -9.47
C ASN A 131 -8.42 14.62 -10.09
N ASN A 132 -9.54 15.35 -10.05
CA ASN A 132 -10.72 15.06 -10.87
C ASN A 132 -10.46 15.43 -12.34
#